data_AF-A0A933H886-F1
#
_entry.id   AF-A0A933H886-F1
#
_cell.length_a   1.000
_cell.length_b   1.000
_cell.length_c   1.000
_cell.angle_alpha   90.00
_cell.angle_beta   90.00
_cell.angle_gamma   90.00
#
_symmetry.space_group_name_H-M   'P 1'
#
loop_
_entity.id
_entity.type
_entity.pdbx_description
1 polymer ?
#
loop_
_entity_poly.entity_id
_entity_poly.type
_entity_poly.pdbx_seq_one_letter_code
_entity_poly.pdbx_strand_id
1 'polypeptide(L)'
;MNFKPSPEVANIFTDLLDSFERRITQKDNSRHNALRFKIEKHTLPNYFNQTDPAPRQIANEQLQKLESAEWVTLKWVKGEHDHILESVTLTTDQVDAAFRWLRRVPIAARRARLSDHLLGERFRFKGWRLMAIQFTLDQLREEKSPAPFSLDDDDLNRDLLTALTSLDEVTQETPHRVFSVRVFNDSKRFEPLMGAVATLARRHNDEWRGLNNDEVLRELNLVANPNHIYLHGAWKIIDNAEREISLDAFHPSVGVAAAQAEKARQVSLAALQTASPLICVENQTSFYELIRHNPQVTAICLWGNPSPACRHLLRRVEDVALCVWADID
;
A
#
# COMPACT_ATOMS: atom_id res chain seq x y z
N MET A 1 14.47 -17.06 34.52
CA MET A 1 13.11 -17.63 34.47
C MET A 1 13.13 -18.86 33.57
N ASN A 2 12.77 -20.04 34.08
CA ASN A 2 12.92 -21.30 33.33
C ASN A 2 11.58 -21.97 32.99
N PHE A 3 10.56 -21.18 32.66
CA PHE A 3 9.27 -21.72 32.21
C PHE A 3 8.72 -20.91 31.03
N LYS A 4 7.97 -21.60 30.17
CA LYS A 4 7.19 -21.00 29.10
C LYS A 4 5.88 -20.45 29.69
N PRO A 5 5.50 -19.19 29.41
CA PRO A 5 4.23 -18.65 29.87
C PRO A 5 3.06 -19.50 29.39
N SER A 6 2.05 -19.70 30.24
CA SER A 6 0.73 -20.17 29.82
C SER A 6 0.09 -19.12 28.90
N PRO A 7 -0.92 -19.49 28.09
CA PRO A 7 -1.65 -18.54 27.26
C PRO A 7 -2.20 -17.34 28.06
N GLU A 8 -2.71 -17.57 29.27
CA GLU A 8 -3.24 -16.54 30.16
C GLU A 8 -2.14 -15.58 30.59
N VAL A 9 -0.99 -16.10 31.03
CA VAL A 9 0.13 -15.25 31.48
C VAL A 9 0.75 -14.47 30.32
N ALA A 10 0.85 -15.08 29.14
CA ALA A 10 1.31 -14.39 27.93
C ALA A 10 0.38 -13.24 27.54
N ASN A 11 -0.93 -13.43 27.62
CA ASN A 11 -1.92 -12.39 27.34
C ASN A 11 -1.82 -11.24 28.35
N ILE A 12 -1.77 -11.56 29.66
CA ILE A 12 -1.60 -10.55 30.72
C ILE A 12 -0.36 -9.68 30.44
N PHE A 13 0.78 -10.30 30.16
CA PHE A 13 2.02 -9.55 29.90
C PHE A 13 1.97 -8.79 28.58
N THR A 14 1.29 -9.31 27.55
CA THR A 14 1.11 -8.59 26.29
C THR A 14 0.34 -7.29 26.51
N ASP A 15 -0.77 -7.33 27.24
CA ASP A 15 -1.57 -6.14 27.55
C ASP A 15 -0.87 -5.15 28.48
N LEU A 16 -0.08 -5.66 29.44
CA LEU A 16 0.74 -4.82 30.32
C LEU A 16 1.83 -4.09 29.53
N LEU A 17 2.52 -4.77 28.61
CA LEU A 17 3.55 -4.17 27.75
C LEU A 17 2.93 -3.20 26.73
N ASP A 18 1.77 -3.50 26.18
CA ASP A 18 1.01 -2.55 25.34
C ASP A 18 0.66 -1.28 26.10
N SER A 19 0.17 -1.43 27.32
CA SER A 19 -0.17 -0.31 28.20
C SER A 19 1.07 0.52 28.55
N PHE A 20 2.22 -0.14 28.72
CA PHE A 20 3.51 0.53 28.92
C PHE A 20 3.93 1.33 27.69
N GLU A 21 3.87 0.75 26.50
CA GLU A 21 4.25 1.43 25.24
C GLU A 21 3.36 2.65 24.98
N ARG A 22 2.03 2.54 25.18
CA ARG A 22 1.10 3.67 25.02
C ARG A 22 1.41 4.83 25.97
N ARG A 23 1.87 4.55 27.20
CA ARG A 23 2.23 5.57 28.20
C ARG A 23 3.48 6.34 27.82
N ILE A 24 4.49 5.67 27.28
CA ILE A 24 5.72 6.33 26.80
C ILE A 24 5.37 7.33 25.69
N THR A 25 4.51 6.92 24.76
CA THR A 25 4.09 7.72 23.61
C THR A 25 3.30 8.98 24.00
N GLN A 26 2.41 8.90 24.99
CA GLN A 26 1.48 9.99 25.29
C GLN A 26 2.10 11.21 26.01
N LYS A 27 3.40 11.20 26.33
CA LYS A 27 4.09 12.27 27.12
C LYS A 27 3.30 12.71 28.36
N ASP A 28 2.51 11.80 28.93
CA ASP A 28 1.63 12.14 30.03
C ASP A 28 2.44 12.15 31.34
N ASN A 29 2.26 13.20 32.14
CA ASN A 29 2.94 13.38 33.43
C ASN A 29 2.43 12.39 34.50
N SER A 30 1.56 11.46 34.14
CA SER A 30 1.02 10.40 34.99
C SER A 30 1.99 9.20 35.15
N ARG A 31 3.28 9.49 35.34
CA ARG A 31 4.35 8.50 35.66
C ARG A 31 4.07 7.63 36.91
N HIS A 32 2.98 7.90 37.63
CA HIS A 32 2.65 7.29 38.92
C HIS A 32 1.50 6.27 38.91
N ASN A 33 0.80 6.07 37.78
CA ASN A 33 -0.23 5.03 37.73
C ASN A 33 0.41 3.65 37.53
N ALA A 34 0.06 2.68 38.37
CA ALA A 34 0.52 1.30 38.26
C ALA A 34 0.18 0.68 36.88
N LEU A 35 1.09 -0.08 36.26
CA LEU A 35 0.81 -0.89 35.06
C LEU A 35 -0.04 -2.09 35.49
N ARG A 36 -1.36 -1.94 35.53
CA ARG A 36 -2.27 -2.93 36.10
C ARG A 36 -3.15 -3.57 35.03
N PHE A 37 -3.22 -4.88 35.05
CA PHE A 37 -4.16 -5.70 34.29
C PHE A 37 -5.24 -6.24 35.22
N LYS A 38 -6.52 -6.00 34.90
CA LYS A 38 -7.65 -6.59 35.64
C LYS A 38 -8.01 -7.95 35.06
N ILE A 39 -8.12 -8.94 35.93
CA ILE A 39 -8.49 -10.30 35.53
C ILE A 39 -10.00 -10.41 35.60
N GLU A 40 -10.64 -10.44 34.43
CA GLU A 40 -12.09 -10.48 34.29
C GLU A 40 -12.48 -11.56 33.26
N LYS A 41 -13.70 -12.09 33.36
CA LYS A 41 -14.14 -13.20 32.48
C LYS A 41 -14.06 -12.87 30.98
N HIS A 42 -14.22 -11.60 30.63
CA HIS A 42 -14.16 -11.16 29.23
C HIS A 42 -12.71 -10.99 28.73
N THR A 43 -11.74 -10.72 29.61
CA THR A 43 -10.32 -10.60 29.23
C THR A 43 -9.60 -11.94 29.27
N LEU A 44 -9.97 -12.83 30.20
CA LEU A 44 -9.38 -14.16 30.38
C LEU A 44 -10.46 -15.24 30.61
N PRO A 45 -11.24 -15.63 29.59
CA PRO A 45 -12.37 -16.56 29.76
C PRO A 45 -11.95 -17.93 30.32
N ASN A 46 -10.79 -18.46 29.89
CA ASN A 46 -10.29 -19.76 30.34
C ASN A 46 -9.86 -19.76 31.82
N TYR A 47 -9.45 -18.61 32.36
CA TYR A 47 -9.11 -18.46 33.78
C TYR A 47 -10.35 -18.68 34.67
N PHE A 48 -11.54 -18.33 34.17
CA PHE A 48 -12.81 -18.48 34.88
C PHE A 48 -13.59 -19.73 34.44
N ASN A 49 -12.91 -20.71 33.85
CA ASN A 49 -13.55 -21.95 33.46
C ASN A 49 -14.01 -22.75 34.70
N GLN A 50 -15.30 -23.10 34.74
CA GLN A 50 -15.92 -23.78 35.87
C GLN A 50 -15.70 -25.29 35.84
N THR A 51 -15.44 -25.88 34.67
CA THR A 51 -15.28 -27.32 34.49
C THR A 51 -13.83 -27.76 34.46
N ASP A 52 -12.93 -26.90 33.97
CA ASP A 52 -11.49 -27.14 33.93
C ASP A 52 -10.74 -26.07 34.74
N PRO A 53 -10.22 -26.39 35.94
CA PRO A 53 -9.46 -25.45 36.75
C PRO A 53 -8.00 -25.30 36.31
N ALA A 54 -7.50 -26.13 35.38
CA ALA A 54 -6.08 -26.18 35.05
C ALA A 54 -5.52 -24.85 34.51
N PRO A 55 -6.18 -24.11 33.59
CA PRO A 55 -5.67 -22.83 33.10
C PRO A 55 -5.43 -21.82 34.23
N ARG A 56 -6.37 -21.75 35.19
CA ARG A 56 -6.26 -20.89 36.37
C ARG A 56 -5.12 -21.31 37.29
N GLN A 57 -5.01 -22.60 37.61
CA GLN A 57 -3.98 -23.11 38.52
C GLN A 57 -2.58 -22.87 37.95
N ILE A 58 -2.37 -23.17 36.66
CA ILE A 58 -1.11 -22.94 35.97
C ILE A 58 -0.78 -21.44 35.93
N ALA A 59 -1.76 -20.59 35.59
CA ALA A 59 -1.56 -19.15 35.57
C ALA A 59 -1.20 -18.59 36.95
N ASN A 60 -1.91 -18.99 38.01
CA ASN A 60 -1.63 -18.57 39.39
C ASN A 60 -0.22 -19.01 39.82
N GLU A 61 0.16 -20.26 39.59
CA GLU A 61 1.49 -20.77 39.94
C GLU A 61 2.59 -19.99 39.23
N GLN A 62 2.42 -19.72 37.94
CA GLN A 62 3.37 -18.92 37.16
C GLN A 62 3.42 -17.47 37.65
N LEU A 63 2.29 -16.84 37.95
CA LEU A 63 2.21 -15.47 38.45
C LEU A 63 2.81 -15.33 39.84
N GLN A 64 2.61 -16.29 40.74
CA GLN A 64 3.26 -16.32 42.05
C GLN A 64 4.78 -16.46 41.94
N LYS A 65 5.28 -17.26 40.98
CA LYS A 65 6.72 -17.32 40.67
C LYS A 65 7.26 -15.99 40.11
N LEU A 66 6.44 -15.26 39.37
CA LEU A 66 6.80 -13.93 38.86
C LEU A 66 6.78 -12.88 39.98
N GLU A 67 5.85 -12.99 40.93
CA GLU A 67 5.77 -12.13 42.11
C GLU A 67 6.95 -12.35 43.06
N SER A 68 7.36 -13.60 43.31
CA SER A 68 8.54 -13.90 44.12
C SER A 68 9.86 -13.45 43.48
N ALA A 69 9.86 -13.26 42.16
CA ALA A 69 10.96 -12.66 41.41
C ALA A 69 10.83 -11.14 41.26
N GLU A 70 9.83 -10.50 41.90
CA GLU A 70 9.56 -9.05 41.89
C GLU A 70 9.15 -8.49 40.51
N TRP A 71 8.71 -9.34 39.57
CA TRP A 71 8.25 -8.89 38.25
C TRP A 71 6.86 -8.26 38.32
N VAL A 72 6.02 -8.78 39.20
CA VAL A 72 4.64 -8.33 39.34
C VAL A 72 4.23 -8.27 40.80
N THR A 73 3.18 -7.50 41.09
CA THR A 73 2.42 -7.57 42.33
C THR A 73 1.03 -8.13 42.05
N LEU A 74 0.63 -9.14 42.81
CA LEU A 74 -0.66 -9.80 42.68
C LEU A 74 -1.66 -9.21 43.68
N LYS A 75 -2.88 -9.00 43.21
CA LYS A 75 -4.01 -8.67 44.07
C LYS A 75 -5.04 -9.77 43.95
N TRP A 76 -5.34 -10.44 45.05
CA TRP A 76 -6.36 -11.48 45.16
C TRP A 76 -7.74 -10.89 45.46
N VAL A 77 -8.79 -11.55 45.00
CA VAL A 77 -10.16 -11.21 45.39
C VAL A 77 -10.32 -11.42 46.91
N LYS A 78 -11.04 -10.52 47.58
CA LYS A 78 -11.24 -10.57 49.03
C LYS A 78 -11.87 -11.91 49.44
N GLY A 79 -11.14 -12.70 50.24
CA GLY A 79 -11.59 -14.02 50.71
C GLY A 79 -11.16 -15.20 49.82
N GLU A 80 -10.54 -14.94 48.67
CA GLU A 80 -10.16 -15.94 47.65
C GLU A 80 -8.63 -16.01 47.46
N HIS A 81 -7.89 -15.95 48.56
CA HIS A 81 -6.41 -16.00 48.51
C HIS A 81 -5.94 -17.30 47.89
N ASP A 82 -4.94 -17.22 47.01
CA ASP A 82 -4.42 -18.34 46.21
C ASP A 82 -5.46 -19.04 45.29
N HIS A 83 -6.66 -18.46 45.15
CA HIS A 83 -7.72 -19.02 44.32
C HIS A 83 -8.04 -18.12 43.11
N ILE A 84 -8.49 -16.88 43.34
CA ILE A 84 -8.94 -15.97 42.28
C ILE A 84 -8.20 -14.64 42.38
N LEU A 85 -7.45 -14.32 41.33
CA LEU A 85 -6.79 -13.02 41.18
C LEU A 85 -7.78 -11.95 40.70
N GLU A 86 -7.72 -10.79 41.33
CA GLU A 86 -8.41 -9.57 40.91
C GLU A 86 -7.59 -8.81 39.86
N SER A 87 -6.27 -8.68 40.08
CA SER A 87 -5.41 -7.96 39.14
C SER A 87 -3.93 -8.32 39.29
N VAL A 88 -3.18 -8.10 38.21
CA VAL A 88 -1.73 -8.23 38.15
C VAL A 88 -1.14 -6.85 37.83
N THR A 89 -0.14 -6.42 38.58
CA THR A 89 0.55 -5.14 38.35
C THR A 89 2.00 -5.39 37.95
N LEU A 90 2.45 -4.91 36.79
CA LEU A 90 3.85 -5.02 36.34
C LEU A 90 4.74 -4.01 37.05
N THR A 91 5.88 -4.48 37.57
CA THR A 91 6.95 -3.64 38.10
C THR A 91 7.72 -3.00 36.94
N THR A 92 7.88 -1.67 36.95
CA THR A 92 8.54 -0.92 35.86
C THR A 92 9.98 -1.36 35.61
N ASP A 93 10.69 -1.76 36.66
CA ASP A 93 12.10 -2.17 36.59
C ASP A 93 12.30 -3.50 35.85
N GLN A 94 11.23 -4.29 35.70
CA GLN A 94 11.26 -5.61 35.05
C GLN A 94 10.68 -5.59 33.63
N VAL A 95 10.35 -4.42 33.08
CA VAL A 95 9.75 -4.29 31.73
C VAL A 95 10.67 -4.84 30.63
N ASP A 96 11.97 -4.52 30.64
CA ASP A 96 12.92 -5.04 29.66
C ASP A 96 13.12 -6.57 29.79
N ALA A 97 12.99 -7.10 31.00
CA ALA A 97 13.03 -8.53 31.24
C ALA A 97 11.76 -9.22 30.70
N ALA A 98 10.59 -8.58 30.87
CA ALA A 98 9.31 -9.02 30.32
C ALA A 98 9.30 -9.06 28.78
N PHE A 99 9.81 -8.01 28.11
CA PHE A 99 9.98 -8.02 26.65
C PHE A 99 10.84 -9.20 26.17
N ARG A 100 12.01 -9.40 26.80
CA ARG A 100 12.90 -10.52 26.47
C ARG A 100 12.26 -11.88 26.73
N TRP A 101 11.52 -12.02 27.81
CA TRP A 101 10.86 -13.27 28.17
C TRP A 101 9.75 -13.64 27.19
N LEU A 102 8.95 -12.67 26.75
CA LEU A 102 7.96 -12.86 25.67
C LEU A 102 8.58 -12.90 24.27
N ARG A 103 9.90 -12.70 24.13
CA ARG A 103 10.59 -12.53 22.83
C ARG A 103 9.95 -11.45 21.96
N ARG A 104 9.39 -10.42 22.58
CA ARG A 104 8.76 -9.29 21.92
C ARG A 104 9.77 -8.16 21.77
N VAL A 105 9.85 -7.59 20.57
CA VAL A 105 10.64 -6.38 20.34
C VAL A 105 9.80 -5.14 20.68
N PRO A 106 10.31 -4.20 21.50
CA PRO A 106 9.64 -2.94 21.77
C PRO A 106 9.30 -2.16 20.49
N ILE A 107 8.17 -1.45 20.47
CA ILE A 107 7.74 -0.63 19.34
C ILE A 107 8.76 0.46 18.98
N ALA A 108 9.42 1.06 19.98
CA ALA A 108 10.46 2.05 19.76
C ALA A 108 11.64 1.47 18.97
N ALA A 109 12.05 0.23 19.29
CA ALA A 109 13.11 -0.47 18.56
C ALA A 109 12.66 -0.87 17.16
N ARG A 110 11.40 -1.31 16.97
CA ARG A 110 10.82 -1.56 15.63
C ARG A 110 10.82 -0.29 14.76
N ARG A 111 10.41 0.84 15.32
CA ARG A 111 10.45 2.15 14.64
C ARG A 111 11.88 2.55 14.27
N ALA A 112 12.82 2.45 15.21
CA ALA A 112 14.23 2.75 14.97
C ALA A 112 14.80 1.91 13.83
N ARG A 113 14.55 0.59 13.81
CA ARG A 113 14.98 -0.28 12.72
C ARG A 113 14.42 0.15 11.36
N LEU A 114 13.13 0.45 11.27
CA LEU A 114 12.55 0.94 10.01
C LEU A 114 13.14 2.31 9.63
N SER A 115 13.31 3.23 10.58
CA SER A 115 13.96 4.52 10.34
C SER A 115 15.38 4.36 9.79
N ASP A 116 16.19 3.48 10.37
CA ASP A 116 17.56 3.21 9.92
C ASP A 116 17.58 2.68 8.48
N HIS A 117 16.68 1.74 8.17
CA HIS A 117 16.55 1.21 6.80
C HIS A 117 16.16 2.29 5.79
N LEU A 118 15.14 3.11 6.12
CA LEU A 118 14.69 4.20 5.25
C LEU A 118 15.77 5.29 5.08
N LEU A 119 16.50 5.64 6.14
CA LEU A 119 17.62 6.58 6.08
C LEU A 119 18.78 6.03 5.23
N GLY A 120 19.04 4.73 5.33
CA GLY A 120 20.05 4.03 4.54
C GLY A 120 19.75 4.01 3.05
N GLU A 121 18.48 3.98 2.63
CA GLU A 121 18.12 3.91 1.21
C GLU A 121 17.74 5.27 0.60
N ARG A 122 17.49 6.30 1.43
CA ARG A 122 16.91 7.58 0.99
C ARG A 122 17.60 8.25 -0.19
N PHE A 123 18.91 8.07 -0.33
CA PHE A 123 19.72 8.72 -1.37
C PHE A 123 19.46 8.16 -2.78
N ARG A 124 18.81 7.00 -2.88
CA ARG A 124 18.42 6.39 -4.17
C ARG A 124 17.17 7.03 -4.76
N PHE A 125 16.41 7.78 -3.97
CA PHE A 125 15.12 8.32 -4.38
C PHE A 125 15.18 9.81 -4.73
N LYS A 126 14.33 10.20 -5.67
CA LYS A 126 14.11 11.59 -6.11
C LYS A 126 12.61 11.86 -6.29
N GLY A 127 12.23 13.14 -6.37
CA GLY A 127 10.84 13.55 -6.60
C GLY A 127 9.88 13.00 -5.55
N TRP A 128 8.71 12.53 -5.98
CA TRP A 128 7.66 12.00 -5.09
C TRP A 128 8.13 10.83 -4.23
N ARG A 129 9.05 9.98 -4.71
CA ARG A 129 9.58 8.86 -3.94
C ARG A 129 10.38 9.35 -2.74
N LEU A 130 11.23 10.37 -2.92
CA LEU A 130 11.98 10.97 -1.81
C LEU A 130 11.04 11.63 -0.80
N MET A 131 10.02 12.35 -1.28
CA MET A 131 9.00 12.95 -0.42
C MET A 131 8.23 11.91 0.40
N ALA A 132 7.92 10.76 -0.21
CA ALA A 132 7.30 9.63 0.47
C ALA A 132 8.18 9.07 1.60
N ILE A 133 9.48 8.84 1.33
CA ILE A 133 10.41 8.35 2.37
C ILE A 133 10.56 9.37 3.50
N GLN A 134 10.71 10.66 3.18
CA GLN A 134 10.83 11.72 4.19
C GLN A 134 9.58 11.83 5.05
N PHE A 135 8.41 11.77 4.43
CA PHE A 135 7.14 11.77 5.15
C PHE A 135 7.03 10.56 6.07
N THR A 136 7.37 9.35 5.62
CA THR A 136 7.36 8.16 6.49
C THR A 136 8.34 8.30 7.66
N LEU A 137 9.52 8.88 7.44
CA LEU A 137 10.47 9.18 8.52
C LEU A 137 9.89 10.16 9.54
N ASP A 138 9.18 11.20 9.08
CA ASP A 138 8.48 12.14 9.96
C ASP A 138 7.36 11.45 10.74
N GLN A 139 6.57 10.56 10.11
CA GLN A 139 5.57 9.74 10.80
C GLN A 139 6.19 8.86 11.88
N LEU A 140 7.36 8.26 11.61
CA LEU A 140 8.07 7.44 12.59
C LEU A 140 8.54 8.27 13.79
N ARG A 141 9.09 9.46 13.54
CA ARG A 141 9.51 10.42 14.59
C ARG A 141 8.33 10.93 15.41
N GLU A 142 7.18 11.11 14.79
CA GLU A 142 5.93 11.55 15.43
C GLU A 142 5.13 10.39 16.04
N GLU A 143 5.70 9.17 16.04
CA GLU A 143 5.08 7.96 16.60
C GLU A 143 3.73 7.60 15.97
N LYS A 144 3.51 8.05 14.73
CA LYS A 144 2.32 7.76 13.92
C LYS A 144 2.54 6.50 13.07
N SER A 145 1.51 6.10 12.33
CA SER A 145 1.59 4.91 11.45
C SER A 145 2.55 5.15 10.28
N PRO A 146 3.50 4.24 10.01
CA PRO A 146 4.37 4.32 8.84
C PRO A 146 3.72 3.75 7.57
N ALA A 147 2.45 3.34 7.63
CA ALA A 147 1.76 2.71 6.51
C ALA A 147 1.86 3.55 5.22
N PRO A 148 2.23 2.94 4.08
CA PRO A 148 2.15 1.50 3.81
C PRO A 148 3.37 0.65 4.21
N PHE A 149 4.41 1.21 4.82
CA PHE A 149 5.47 0.40 5.45
C PHE A 149 4.96 -0.28 6.73
N SER A 150 5.60 -1.39 7.10
CA SER A 150 5.25 -2.20 8.27
C SER A 150 6.28 -2.07 9.38
N LEU A 151 5.85 -2.09 10.65
CA LEU A 151 6.76 -2.21 11.79
C LEU A 151 7.16 -3.66 12.08
N ASP A 152 6.44 -4.61 11.47
CA ASP A 152 6.51 -6.04 11.79
C ASP A 152 6.92 -6.92 10.60
N ASP A 153 7.01 -6.34 9.40
CA ASP A 153 7.32 -7.05 8.17
C ASP A 153 8.50 -6.38 7.44
N ASP A 154 9.71 -6.79 7.82
CA ASP A 154 10.96 -6.29 7.24
C ASP A 154 11.13 -6.71 5.78
N ASP A 155 10.56 -7.86 5.39
CA ASP A 155 10.61 -8.36 4.02
C ASP A 155 9.74 -7.52 3.09
N LEU A 156 8.50 -7.21 3.50
CA LEU A 156 7.63 -6.26 2.81
C LEU A 156 8.32 -4.91 2.60
N ASN A 157 8.95 -4.38 3.65
CA ASN A 157 9.62 -3.08 3.59
C ASN A 157 10.77 -3.08 2.57
N ARG A 158 11.61 -4.13 2.60
CA ARG A 158 12.72 -4.29 1.66
C ARG A 158 12.22 -4.45 0.22
N ASP A 159 11.18 -5.25 0.02
CA ASP A 159 10.62 -5.45 -1.31
C ASP A 159 9.96 -4.18 -1.85
N LEU A 160 9.29 -3.40 -1.00
CA LEU A 160 8.72 -2.10 -1.35
C LEU A 160 9.80 -1.09 -1.76
N LEU A 161 10.90 -0.97 -0.99
CA LEU A 161 12.02 -0.09 -1.34
C LEU A 161 12.70 -0.52 -2.65
N THR A 162 12.84 -1.82 -2.86
CA THR A 162 13.37 -2.40 -4.09
C THR A 162 12.47 -2.03 -5.28
N ALA A 163 11.15 -2.25 -5.16
CA ALA A 163 10.18 -1.86 -6.20
C ALA A 163 10.28 -0.37 -6.53
N LEU A 164 10.27 0.51 -5.52
CA LEU A 164 10.36 1.96 -5.72
C LEU A 164 11.64 2.40 -6.42
N THR A 165 12.75 1.69 -6.18
CA THR A 165 14.03 1.98 -6.83
C THR A 165 14.01 1.55 -8.30
N SER A 166 13.48 0.37 -8.59
CA SER A 166 13.42 -0.18 -9.95
C SER A 166 12.44 0.56 -10.87
N LEU A 167 11.61 1.48 -10.35
CA LEU A 167 10.70 2.29 -11.17
C LEU A 167 11.42 3.18 -12.19
N ASP A 168 12.68 3.58 -11.92
CA ASP A 168 13.46 4.40 -12.88
C ASP A 168 13.76 3.66 -14.20
N GLU A 169 13.72 2.33 -14.18
CA GLU A 169 13.98 1.48 -15.34
C GLU A 169 12.70 1.14 -16.14
N VAL A 170 11.54 1.63 -15.72
CA VAL A 170 10.24 1.36 -16.36
C VAL A 170 9.90 2.48 -17.35
N THR A 171 10.56 2.47 -18.50
CA THR A 171 10.42 3.54 -19.52
C THR A 171 9.28 3.33 -20.51
N GLN A 172 8.62 2.16 -20.50
CA GLN A 172 7.53 1.78 -21.40
C GLN A 172 6.57 0.85 -20.66
N GLU A 173 5.32 0.74 -21.14
CA GLU A 173 4.32 -0.18 -20.56
C GLU A 173 4.90 -1.57 -20.31
N THR A 174 4.92 -1.96 -19.04
CA THR A 174 5.51 -3.19 -18.53
C THR A 174 4.46 -3.95 -17.73
N PRO A 175 4.14 -5.20 -18.10
CA PRO A 175 3.20 -6.01 -17.33
C PRO A 175 3.66 -6.23 -15.89
N HIS A 176 2.75 -6.21 -14.92
CA HIS A 176 3.07 -6.40 -13.49
C HIS A 176 3.92 -7.65 -13.24
N ARG A 177 3.60 -8.77 -13.91
CA ARG A 177 4.35 -10.02 -13.79
C ARG A 177 5.76 -9.92 -14.37
N VAL A 178 5.93 -9.19 -15.47
CA VAL A 178 7.25 -8.98 -16.09
C VAL A 178 8.12 -8.11 -15.19
N PHE A 179 7.56 -7.03 -14.65
CA PHE A 179 8.23 -6.22 -13.63
C PHE A 179 8.63 -7.08 -12.42
N SER A 180 7.69 -7.89 -11.92
CA SER A 180 7.91 -8.77 -10.76
C SER A 180 9.04 -9.77 -10.99
N VAL A 181 9.05 -10.47 -12.13
CA VAL A 181 10.14 -11.41 -12.48
C VAL A 181 11.48 -10.67 -12.61
N ARG A 182 11.50 -9.51 -13.28
CA ARG A 182 12.73 -8.74 -13.49
C ARG A 182 13.35 -8.26 -12.18
N VAL A 183 12.52 -7.82 -11.24
CA VAL A 183 12.99 -7.21 -9.98
C VAL A 183 13.20 -8.25 -8.88
N PHE A 184 12.33 -9.26 -8.79
CA PHE A 184 12.29 -10.20 -7.66
C PHE A 184 12.58 -11.65 -8.03
N ASN A 185 12.75 -11.97 -9.32
CA ASN A 185 12.81 -13.34 -9.83
C ASN A 185 11.59 -14.20 -9.41
N ASP A 186 10.44 -13.55 -9.22
CA ASP A 186 9.17 -14.18 -8.83
C ASP A 186 8.04 -13.41 -9.49
N SER A 187 7.15 -14.11 -10.22
CA SER A 187 6.06 -13.50 -10.99
C SER A 187 4.92 -12.88 -10.17
N LYS A 188 4.85 -13.17 -8.87
CA LYS A 188 3.77 -12.72 -7.98
C LYS A 188 4.25 -11.82 -6.84
N ARG A 189 5.55 -11.74 -6.59
CA ARG A 189 6.12 -10.98 -5.46
C ARG A 189 5.73 -9.50 -5.46
N PHE A 190 5.50 -8.89 -6.62
CA PHE A 190 5.06 -7.50 -6.72
C PHE A 190 3.57 -7.27 -6.42
N GLU A 191 2.72 -8.28 -6.59
CA GLU A 191 1.25 -8.17 -6.43
C GLU A 191 0.82 -7.57 -5.07
N PRO A 192 1.32 -8.03 -3.91
CA PRO A 192 0.97 -7.41 -2.62
C PRO A 192 1.52 -5.99 -2.43
N LEU A 193 2.51 -5.58 -3.23
CA LEU A 193 3.17 -4.27 -3.13
C LEU A 193 2.48 -3.19 -3.97
N MET A 194 1.68 -3.58 -4.97
CA MET A 194 1.01 -2.67 -5.92
C MET A 194 0.24 -1.56 -5.21
N GLY A 195 -0.58 -1.92 -4.21
CA GLY A 195 -1.36 -0.97 -3.43
C GLY A 195 -0.49 -0.01 -2.61
N ALA A 196 0.64 -0.49 -2.08
CA ALA A 196 1.60 0.33 -1.33
C ALA A 196 2.30 1.33 -2.26
N VAL A 197 2.80 0.88 -3.41
CA VAL A 197 3.42 1.75 -4.42
C VAL A 197 2.45 2.83 -4.89
N ALA A 198 1.22 2.44 -5.29
CA ALA A 198 0.20 3.39 -5.72
C ALA A 198 -0.17 4.40 -4.63
N THR A 199 -0.25 3.94 -3.37
CA THR A 199 -0.55 4.82 -2.23
C THR A 199 0.55 5.86 -1.99
N LEU A 200 1.82 5.45 -2.03
CA LEU A 200 2.95 6.38 -1.88
C LEU A 200 2.98 7.40 -3.02
N ALA A 201 2.82 6.92 -4.25
CA ALA A 201 2.76 7.75 -5.45
C ALA A 201 1.64 8.79 -5.37
N ARG A 202 0.40 8.37 -5.08
CA ARG A 202 -0.77 9.24 -4.98
C ARG A 202 -0.65 10.32 -3.89
N ARG A 203 -0.08 9.97 -2.73
CA ARG A 203 0.05 10.92 -1.61
C ARG A 203 1.09 12.02 -1.87
N HIS A 204 2.13 11.70 -2.63
CA HIS A 204 3.32 12.53 -2.76
C HIS A 204 3.59 13.04 -4.19
N ASN A 205 2.72 12.72 -5.15
CA ASN A 205 2.67 13.34 -6.45
C ASN A 205 1.32 14.07 -6.62
N ASP A 206 1.39 15.40 -6.78
CA ASP A 206 0.20 16.26 -6.87
C ASP A 206 -0.70 15.89 -8.06
N GLU A 207 -0.11 15.49 -9.19
CA GLU A 207 -0.83 15.13 -10.41
C GLU A 207 -1.66 13.84 -10.25
N TRP A 208 -1.35 13.01 -9.25
CA TRP A 208 -1.92 11.67 -9.11
C TRP A 208 -2.90 11.53 -7.96
N ARG A 209 -3.19 12.62 -7.22
CA ARG A 209 -4.06 12.59 -6.03
C ARG A 209 -5.45 12.01 -6.28
N GLY A 210 -6.03 12.32 -7.43
CA GLY A 210 -7.37 11.88 -7.82
C GLY A 210 -7.43 10.49 -8.45
N LEU A 211 -6.29 9.85 -8.67
CA LEU A 211 -6.21 8.59 -9.42
C LEU A 211 -6.45 7.37 -8.53
N ASN A 212 -7.14 6.38 -9.07
CA ASN A 212 -7.23 5.05 -8.44
C ASN A 212 -5.89 4.29 -8.55
N ASN A 213 -5.77 3.15 -7.88
CA ASN A 213 -4.48 2.44 -7.83
C ASN A 213 -3.98 1.98 -9.20
N ASP A 214 -4.88 1.48 -10.06
CA ASP A 214 -4.51 0.98 -11.39
C ASP A 214 -4.09 2.13 -12.32
N GLU A 215 -4.75 3.28 -12.20
CA GLU A 215 -4.38 4.50 -12.92
C GLU A 215 -2.99 4.99 -12.51
N VAL A 216 -2.70 5.05 -11.20
CA VAL A 216 -1.37 5.44 -10.71
C VAL A 216 -0.29 4.48 -11.20
N LEU A 217 -0.55 3.17 -11.18
CA LEU A 217 0.40 2.18 -11.70
C LEU A 217 0.62 2.37 -13.20
N ARG A 218 -0.43 2.68 -13.97
CA ARG A 218 -0.33 2.97 -15.40
C ARG A 218 0.48 4.24 -15.69
N GLU A 219 0.37 5.28 -14.84
CA GLU A 219 1.25 6.46 -14.90
C GLU A 219 2.74 6.11 -14.67
N LEU A 220 3.00 5.04 -13.92
CA LEU A 220 4.32 4.48 -13.70
C LEU A 220 4.72 3.44 -14.76
N ASN A 221 3.98 3.36 -15.87
CA ASN A 221 4.14 2.35 -16.93
C ASN A 221 4.01 0.90 -16.45
N LEU A 222 3.34 0.66 -15.33
CA LEU A 222 3.03 -0.67 -14.81
C LEU A 222 1.57 -1.00 -15.11
N VAL A 223 1.35 -2.06 -15.88
CA VAL A 223 0.01 -2.44 -16.36
C VAL A 223 -0.28 -3.92 -16.11
N ALA A 224 -1.56 -4.29 -16.01
CA ALA A 224 -1.92 -5.70 -15.94
C ALA A 224 -1.54 -6.44 -17.23
N ASN A 225 -1.85 -5.82 -18.37
CA ASN A 225 -1.50 -6.27 -19.72
C ASN A 225 -1.19 -5.04 -20.59
N PRO A 226 -0.34 -5.16 -21.63
CA PRO A 226 -0.11 -4.07 -22.56
C PRO A 226 -1.40 -3.65 -23.25
N ASN A 227 -1.65 -2.34 -23.31
CA ASN A 227 -2.92 -1.80 -23.78
C ASN A 227 -2.89 -1.48 -25.28
N HIS A 228 -4.09 -1.41 -25.87
CA HIS A 228 -4.31 -0.91 -27.21
C HIS A 228 -5.23 0.31 -27.14
N ILE A 229 -4.90 1.33 -27.91
CA ILE A 229 -5.72 2.52 -28.13
C ILE A 229 -6.58 2.23 -29.36
N TYR A 230 -7.90 2.25 -29.18
CA TYR A 230 -8.82 2.00 -30.29
C TYR A 230 -9.12 3.30 -31.02
N LEU A 231 -8.89 3.28 -32.33
CA LEU A 231 -9.04 4.41 -33.24
C LEU A 231 -10.06 4.05 -34.33
N HIS A 232 -10.95 4.98 -34.64
CA HIS A 232 -11.89 4.92 -35.76
C HIS A 232 -11.75 6.15 -36.64
N GLY A 233 -11.86 5.97 -37.95
CA GLY A 233 -11.70 7.03 -38.95
C GLY A 233 -10.31 7.04 -39.59
N ALA A 234 -10.05 8.06 -40.40
CA ALA A 234 -8.86 8.13 -41.24
C ALA A 234 -7.64 8.68 -40.49
N TRP A 235 -7.16 7.93 -39.50
CA TRP A 235 -5.95 8.28 -38.77
C TRP A 235 -4.70 8.03 -39.61
N LYS A 236 -3.78 8.98 -39.58
CA LYS A 236 -2.45 8.87 -40.17
C LYS A 236 -1.40 9.23 -39.12
N ILE A 237 -0.50 8.30 -38.87
CA ILE A 237 0.54 8.43 -37.85
C ILE A 237 1.90 8.49 -38.55
N ILE A 238 2.68 9.51 -38.24
CA ILE A 238 4.10 9.61 -38.63
C ILE A 238 4.92 9.30 -37.37
N ASP A 239 5.74 8.26 -37.44
CA ASP A 239 6.60 7.88 -36.31
C ASP A 239 7.94 8.63 -36.30
N ASN A 240 8.73 8.43 -35.26
CA ASN A 240 10.06 9.05 -35.13
C ASN A 240 11.06 8.69 -36.25
N ALA A 241 10.79 7.65 -37.06
CA ALA A 241 11.62 7.23 -38.18
C ALA A 241 11.08 7.77 -39.53
N GLU A 242 10.19 8.77 -39.51
CA GLU A 242 9.54 9.36 -40.69
C GLU A 242 8.72 8.34 -41.49
N ARG A 243 8.29 7.24 -40.84
CA ARG A 243 7.41 6.26 -41.48
C ARG A 243 5.97 6.68 -41.31
N GLU A 244 5.29 6.73 -42.44
CA GLU A 244 3.87 7.02 -42.51
C GLU A 244 3.05 5.73 -42.39
N ILE A 245 2.10 5.72 -41.47
CA ILE A 245 1.16 4.62 -41.24
C ILE A 245 -0.25 5.18 -41.41
N SER A 246 -0.90 4.84 -42.52
CA SER A 246 -2.33 5.10 -42.72
C SER A 246 -3.16 3.99 -42.08
N LEU A 247 -4.20 4.38 -41.36
CA LEU A 247 -5.13 3.47 -40.69
C LEU A 247 -6.53 3.47 -41.34
N ASP A 248 -6.70 4.16 -42.47
CA ASP A 248 -7.94 4.30 -43.22
C ASP A 248 -8.55 2.97 -43.70
N ALA A 249 -7.71 1.99 -44.00
CA ALA A 249 -8.14 0.67 -44.48
C ALA A 249 -8.73 -0.24 -43.38
N PHE A 250 -8.66 0.15 -42.10
CA PHE A 250 -9.14 -0.67 -41.00
C PHE A 250 -10.58 -0.31 -40.60
N HIS A 251 -11.49 -1.28 -40.73
CA HIS A 251 -12.90 -1.13 -40.36
C HIS A 251 -13.37 -2.24 -39.41
N PRO A 252 -14.29 -1.95 -38.46
CA PRO A 252 -14.81 -0.62 -38.14
C PRO A 252 -13.84 0.21 -37.31
N SER A 253 -12.77 -0.36 -36.74
CA SER A 253 -11.77 0.36 -35.96
C SER A 253 -10.46 -0.43 -35.92
N VAL A 254 -9.38 0.19 -35.46
CA VAL A 254 -8.07 -0.45 -35.27
C VAL A 254 -7.56 -0.22 -33.85
N GLY A 255 -6.97 -1.27 -33.25
CA GLY A 255 -6.25 -1.16 -32.00
C GLY A 255 -4.77 -0.89 -32.26
N VAL A 256 -4.26 0.25 -31.79
CA VAL A 256 -2.84 0.60 -31.85
C VAL A 256 -2.21 0.32 -30.48
N ALA A 257 -1.21 -0.56 -30.44
CA ALA A 257 -0.50 -0.85 -29.18
C ALA A 257 0.07 0.44 -28.57
N ALA A 258 -0.02 0.60 -27.24
CA ALA A 258 0.46 1.78 -26.53
C ALA A 258 1.93 2.10 -26.86
N ALA A 259 2.80 1.09 -26.87
CA ALA A 259 4.21 1.24 -27.23
C ALA A 259 4.46 1.72 -28.67
N GLN A 260 3.51 1.51 -29.59
CA GLN A 260 3.56 2.07 -30.93
C GLN A 260 3.05 3.52 -30.93
N ALA A 261 1.99 3.81 -30.20
CA ALA A 261 1.45 5.16 -30.07
C ALA A 261 2.45 6.15 -29.44
N GLU A 262 3.25 5.71 -28.46
CA GLU A 262 4.32 6.52 -27.85
C GLU A 262 5.42 6.95 -28.85
N LYS A 263 5.56 6.23 -29.97
CA LYS A 263 6.51 6.55 -31.03
C LYS A 263 5.94 7.54 -32.05
N ALA A 264 4.67 7.91 -31.93
CA ALA A 264 4.06 8.91 -32.80
C ALA A 264 4.77 10.25 -32.61
N ARG A 265 5.27 10.79 -33.72
CA ARG A 265 5.84 12.13 -33.80
C ARG A 265 4.78 13.15 -34.19
N GLN A 266 3.92 12.78 -35.14
CA GLN A 266 2.85 13.61 -35.67
C GLN A 266 1.66 12.73 -36.01
N VAL A 267 0.45 13.26 -35.80
CA VAL A 267 -0.80 12.60 -36.15
C VAL A 267 -1.65 13.57 -36.96
N SER A 268 -2.07 13.12 -38.13
CA SER A 268 -3.04 13.83 -38.96
C SER A 268 -4.28 12.97 -39.16
N LEU A 269 -5.42 13.63 -39.29
CA LEU A 269 -6.70 12.99 -39.58
C LEU A 269 -6.99 13.30 -41.05
N ALA A 270 -6.84 12.32 -41.93
CA ALA A 270 -6.93 12.52 -43.36
C ALA A 270 -8.33 13.01 -43.74
N ALA A 271 -8.39 14.28 -44.11
CA ALA A 271 -9.56 15.02 -44.57
C ALA A 271 -10.87 14.67 -43.82
N LEU A 272 -10.96 15.08 -42.55
CA LEU A 272 -12.25 15.50 -42.03
C LEU A 272 -12.87 16.42 -43.09
N GLN A 273 -14.05 16.11 -43.61
CA GLN A 273 -14.80 17.06 -44.43
C GLN A 273 -15.04 18.29 -43.57
N THR A 274 -14.14 19.28 -43.66
CA THR A 274 -14.19 20.63 -43.04
C THR A 274 -14.78 20.69 -41.62
N ALA A 275 -13.90 20.85 -40.62
CA ALA A 275 -14.21 21.26 -39.24
C ALA A 275 -14.90 20.24 -38.30
N SER A 276 -15.01 18.95 -38.67
CA SER A 276 -15.51 17.93 -37.73
C SER A 276 -14.53 17.70 -36.57
N PRO A 277 -14.97 17.72 -35.30
CA PRO A 277 -14.08 17.49 -34.16
C PRO A 277 -13.66 16.01 -34.04
N LEU A 278 -12.53 15.76 -33.39
CA LEU A 278 -12.13 14.43 -32.94
C LEU A 278 -12.95 14.07 -31.68
N ILE A 279 -13.74 13.00 -31.77
CA ILE A 279 -14.56 12.54 -30.65
C ILE A 279 -13.74 11.59 -29.75
N CYS A 280 -13.51 12.01 -28.51
CA CYS A 280 -12.83 11.25 -27.48
C CYS A 280 -13.87 10.58 -26.58
N VAL A 281 -14.09 9.28 -26.75
CA VAL A 281 -15.14 8.55 -26.03
C VAL A 281 -14.55 7.81 -24.86
N GLU A 282 -15.04 8.07 -23.65
CA GLU A 282 -14.51 7.47 -22.43
C GLU A 282 -14.74 5.95 -22.36
N ASN A 283 -15.98 5.51 -22.63
CA ASN A 283 -16.43 4.14 -22.46
C ASN A 283 -16.35 3.35 -23.79
N GLN A 284 -15.82 2.12 -23.72
CA GLN A 284 -15.69 1.26 -24.89
C GLN A 284 -17.02 0.90 -25.55
N THR A 285 -18.08 0.67 -24.77
CA THR A 285 -19.41 0.35 -25.29
C THR A 285 -19.96 1.54 -26.08
N SER A 286 -19.89 2.75 -25.51
CA SER A 286 -20.32 3.98 -26.17
C SER A 286 -19.50 4.26 -27.43
N PHE A 287 -18.21 3.94 -27.43
CA PHE A 287 -17.35 4.05 -28.62
C PHE A 287 -17.87 3.16 -29.75
N TYR A 288 -18.15 1.88 -29.48
CA TYR A 288 -18.64 0.97 -30.53
C TYR A 288 -20.05 1.32 -31.02
N GLU A 289 -20.93 1.83 -30.16
CA GLU A 289 -22.25 2.32 -30.58
C GLU A 289 -22.14 3.59 -31.43
N LEU A 290 -21.28 4.55 -31.05
CA LEU A 290 -21.04 5.77 -31.82
C LEU A 290 -20.61 5.44 -33.26
N ILE A 291 -19.57 4.62 -33.42
CA ILE A 291 -18.99 4.34 -34.75
C ILE A 291 -19.91 3.47 -35.61
N ARG A 292 -20.78 2.66 -34.99
CA ARG A 292 -21.82 1.90 -35.70
C ARG A 292 -22.86 2.84 -36.31
N HIS A 293 -23.33 3.83 -35.54
CA HIS A 293 -24.39 4.75 -35.97
C HIS A 293 -23.86 5.93 -36.81
N ASN A 294 -22.59 6.28 -36.66
CA ASN A 294 -21.97 7.44 -37.30
C ASN A 294 -20.62 7.06 -37.92
N PRO A 295 -20.59 6.22 -38.97
CA PRO A 295 -19.33 5.68 -39.54
C PRO A 295 -18.42 6.72 -40.20
N GLN A 296 -18.89 7.97 -40.31
CA GLN A 296 -18.15 9.09 -40.91
C GLN A 296 -17.33 9.90 -39.88
N VAL A 297 -17.51 9.63 -38.58
CA VAL A 297 -16.78 10.37 -37.53
C VAL A 297 -15.35 9.89 -37.41
N THR A 298 -14.49 10.72 -36.84
CA THR A 298 -13.18 10.27 -36.35
C THR A 298 -13.23 10.22 -34.84
N ALA A 299 -12.89 9.07 -34.26
CA ALA A 299 -13.04 8.83 -32.83
C ALA A 299 -11.87 8.05 -32.24
N ILE A 300 -11.65 8.25 -30.95
CA ILE A 300 -10.68 7.53 -30.11
C ILE A 300 -11.37 7.07 -28.82
N CYS A 301 -11.10 5.85 -28.40
CA CYS A 301 -11.57 5.31 -27.12
C CYS A 301 -10.53 5.60 -26.02
N LEU A 302 -10.93 6.27 -24.93
CA LEU A 302 -10.04 6.65 -23.82
C LEU A 302 -9.88 5.56 -22.77
N TRP A 303 -10.91 4.72 -22.58
CA TRP A 303 -10.96 3.69 -21.52
C TRP A 303 -10.84 4.28 -20.12
N GLY A 304 -11.79 5.15 -19.76
CA GLY A 304 -11.74 5.95 -18.53
C GLY A 304 -10.75 7.09 -18.65
N ASN A 305 -10.01 7.37 -17.57
CA ASN A 305 -8.91 8.35 -17.62
C ASN A 305 -7.91 7.95 -18.72
N PRO A 306 -7.53 8.81 -19.66
CA PRO A 306 -6.65 8.45 -20.76
C PRO A 306 -5.25 8.04 -20.27
N SER A 307 -4.72 6.93 -20.78
CA SER A 307 -3.35 6.46 -20.46
C SER A 307 -2.25 7.43 -20.93
N PRO A 308 -1.01 7.33 -20.42
CA PRO A 308 0.12 8.13 -20.92
C PRO A 308 0.29 8.06 -22.44
N ALA A 309 0.20 6.86 -23.03
CA ALA A 309 0.28 6.67 -24.48
C ALA A 309 -0.88 7.34 -25.23
N CYS A 310 -2.11 7.26 -24.70
CA CYS A 310 -3.28 7.93 -25.27
C CYS A 310 -3.11 9.46 -25.25
N ARG A 311 -2.70 10.02 -24.10
CA ARG A 311 -2.42 11.45 -23.97
C ARG A 311 -1.27 11.91 -24.88
N HIS A 312 -0.23 11.09 -25.04
CA HIS A 312 0.84 11.38 -25.98
C HIS A 312 0.31 11.46 -27.40
N LEU A 313 -0.46 10.47 -27.84
CA LEU A 313 -1.04 10.43 -29.19
C LEU A 313 -1.96 11.64 -29.45
N LEU A 314 -2.85 11.96 -28.51
CA LEU A 314 -3.74 13.13 -28.60
C LEU A 314 -2.98 14.45 -28.73
N ARG A 315 -1.86 14.63 -28.01
CA ARG A 315 -1.02 15.83 -28.12
C ARG A 315 -0.30 15.97 -29.47
N ARG A 316 -0.23 14.89 -30.26
CA ARG A 316 0.36 14.90 -31.60
C ARG A 316 -0.65 15.16 -32.72
N VAL A 317 -1.94 15.25 -32.39
CA VAL A 317 -2.99 15.60 -33.36
C VAL A 317 -2.93 17.10 -33.63
N GLU A 318 -2.77 17.48 -34.89
CA GLU A 318 -2.64 18.88 -35.31
C GLU A 318 -4.01 19.53 -35.58
N ASP A 319 -4.20 20.76 -35.08
CA ASP A 319 -5.27 21.70 -35.47
C ASP A 319 -6.70 21.13 -35.53
N VAL A 320 -7.06 20.25 -34.59
CA VAL A 320 -8.40 19.66 -34.48
C VAL A 320 -9.02 19.91 -33.10
N ALA A 321 -10.28 20.33 -33.07
CA ALA A 321 -11.04 20.44 -31.83
C ALA A 321 -11.30 19.05 -31.23
N LEU A 322 -11.00 18.89 -29.95
CA LEU A 322 -11.28 17.66 -29.19
C LEU A 322 -12.65 17.78 -28.51
N CYS A 323 -13.56 16.86 -28.81
CA CYS A 323 -14.84 16.74 -28.12
C CYS A 323 -14.83 15.50 -27.23
N VAL A 324 -14.91 15.68 -25.91
CA VAL A 324 -14.94 14.57 -24.95
C VAL A 324 -16.39 14.14 -24.73
N TRP A 325 -16.66 12.86 -24.93
CA TRP A 325 -17.89 12.20 -24.54
C TRP A 325 -17.60 11.27 -23.36
N ALA A 326 -17.93 11.76 -22.18
CA ALA A 326 -17.83 11.10 -20.90
C ALA A 326 -19.21 11.02 -20.24
N ASP A 327 -19.38 10.08 -19.31
CA ASP A 327 -20.56 10.08 -18.46
C ASP A 327 -20.48 11.29 -17.49
N ILE A 328 -21.62 11.79 -17.03
CA ILE A 328 -21.66 12.84 -15.99
C ILE A 328 -21.70 12.12 -14.65
N ASP A 329 -20.56 12.05 -13.97
CA ASP A 329 -20.38 11.40 -12.67
C ASP A 329 -20.16 12.35 -11.49
#